data_AF-A0A2P8QMA7-F1
#
_entry.id   AF-A0A2P8QMA7-F1
#
_cell.length_a   1.000
_cell.length_b   1.000
_cell.length_c   1.000
_cell.angle_alpha   90.00
_cell.angle_beta   90.00
_cell.angle_gamma   90.00
#
_symmetry.space_group_name_H-M   'P 1'
#
loop_
_entity.id
_entity.type
_entity.pdbx_description
1 polymer ?
#
loop_
_entity_poly.entity_id
_entity_poly.type
_entity_poly.pdbx_seq_one_letter_code
_entity_poly.pdbx_strand_id
1 'polypeptide(L)'
;MTLAELLPAIQQLSATEKLKLIRILAEDLDVVKDIAPLETFKTYELPTPYDSFGAGAVLMEALKQTKIVVNNVCNSSNELARESQ
;
A
#
# COMPACT_ATOMS: atom_id res chain seq x y z
N MET A 1 10.08 22.42 -18.66
CA MET A 1 9.46 22.77 -17.36
C MET A 1 9.96 21.80 -16.32
N THR A 2 10.46 22.31 -15.21
CA THR A 2 10.87 21.51 -14.06
C THR A 2 9.77 21.53 -12.99
N LEU A 3 9.72 20.51 -12.12
CA LEU A 3 8.78 20.49 -11.00
C LEU A 3 8.95 21.70 -10.07
N ALA A 4 10.19 22.17 -9.93
CA ALA A 4 10.53 23.36 -9.15
C ALA A 4 9.89 24.64 -9.71
N GLU A 5 9.76 24.76 -11.03
CA GLU A 5 9.10 25.89 -11.68
C GLU A 5 7.57 25.88 -11.48
N LEU A 6 6.96 24.70 -11.31
CA LEU A 6 5.51 24.53 -11.19
C LEU A 6 4.99 24.59 -9.74
N LEU A 7 5.86 24.34 -8.77
CA LEU A 7 5.54 24.32 -7.33
C LEU A 7 4.81 25.58 -6.83
N PRO A 8 5.23 26.81 -7.18
CA PRO A 8 4.55 28.03 -6.75
C PRO A 8 3.11 28.12 -7.27
N ALA A 9 2.85 27.66 -8.50
CA ALA A 9 1.52 27.65 -9.08
C ALA A 9 0.61 26.63 -8.40
N ILE A 10 1.14 25.43 -8.10
CA ILE A 10 0.41 24.37 -7.39
C ILE A 10 0.04 24.81 -5.96
N GLN A 11 0.90 25.58 -5.29
CA GLN A 11 0.61 26.09 -3.95
C GLN A 11 -0.55 27.10 -3.92
N GLN A 12 -0.74 27.87 -4.99
CA GLN A 12 -1.83 28.86 -5.10
C GLN A 12 -3.21 28.24 -5.38
N LEU A 13 -3.26 26.96 -5.78
CA LEU A 13 -4.52 26.27 -6.01
C LEU A 13 -5.37 26.18 -4.73
N SER A 14 -6.69 26.26 -4.91
CA SER A 14 -7.65 25.97 -3.86
C SER A 14 -7.56 24.50 -3.41
N ALA A 15 -8.11 24.18 -2.24
CA ALA A 15 -8.12 22.81 -1.72
C ALA A 15 -8.77 21.82 -2.71
N THR A 16 -9.89 22.21 -3.34
CA THR A 16 -10.60 21.38 -4.33
C THR A 16 -9.76 21.14 -5.59
N GLU A 17 -9.03 22.15 -6.06
CA GLU A 17 -8.16 22.01 -7.24
C GLU A 17 -6.94 21.16 -6.94
N LYS A 18 -6.35 21.28 -5.74
CA LYS A 18 -5.27 20.40 -5.29
C LYS A 18 -5.70 18.94 -5.27
N LEU A 19 -6.92 18.66 -4.77
CA LEU A 19 -7.47 17.30 -4.77
C LEU A 19 -7.68 16.77 -6.20
N LYS A 20 -8.18 17.59 -7.12
CA LYS A 20 -8.30 17.21 -8.54
C LYS A 20 -6.94 16.92 -9.18
N LEU A 21 -5.94 17.77 -8.91
CA LEU A 21 -4.58 17.58 -9.42
C LEU A 21 -3.97 16.28 -8.89
N ILE A 22 -4.09 16.00 -7.60
CA ILE A 22 -3.61 14.75 -7.00
C ILE A 22 -4.27 13.56 -7.67
N ARG A 23 -5.58 13.62 -7.95
CA ARG A 23 -6.30 12.55 -8.63
C ARG A 23 -5.78 12.30 -10.05
N ILE A 24 -5.60 13.35 -10.84
CA ILE A 24 -5.06 13.23 -12.21
C ILE A 24 -3.66 12.62 -12.17
N LEU A 25 -2.79 13.11 -11.29
CA LEU A 25 -1.43 12.59 -11.15
C LEU A 25 -1.42 11.14 -10.65
N ALA A 26 -2.32 10.77 -9.76
CA ALA A 26 -2.47 9.40 -9.30
C ALA A 26 -2.94 8.48 -10.44
N GLU A 27 -3.94 8.91 -11.21
CA GLU A 27 -4.43 8.18 -12.38
C GLU A 27 -3.30 7.99 -13.42
N ASP A 28 -2.55 9.04 -13.76
CA ASP A 28 -1.40 8.97 -14.68
C ASP A 28 -0.30 8.01 -14.20
N LEU A 29 -0.05 7.96 -12.88
CA LEU A 29 0.92 7.05 -12.27
C LEU A 29 0.40 5.61 -12.16
N ASP A 30 -0.91 5.41 -12.07
CA ASP A 30 -1.55 4.10 -11.96
C ASP A 30 -1.62 3.38 -13.32
N VAL A 31 -1.61 4.13 -14.45
CA VAL A 31 -1.47 3.55 -15.82
C VAL A 31 -0.16 2.76 -15.97
N VAL A 32 0.86 3.03 -15.14
CA VAL A 32 2.17 2.35 -15.21
C VAL A 32 2.14 0.96 -14.56
N LYS A 33 1.08 0.61 -13.82
CA LYS A 33 0.90 -0.75 -13.32
C LYS A 33 -0.09 -1.49 -14.23
N ASP A 34 0.24 -2.73 -14.59
CA ASP A 34 -0.58 -3.68 -15.36
C ASP A 34 -1.94 -4.05 -14.70
N ILE A 35 -2.45 -3.24 -13.78
CA ILE A 35 -3.82 -3.31 -13.27
C ILE A 35 -4.68 -2.53 -14.24
N ALA A 36 -4.89 -3.09 -15.42
CA ALA A 36 -5.87 -2.58 -16.36
C ALA A 36 -7.24 -2.47 -15.66
N PRO A 37 -8.04 -1.42 -15.94
CA PRO A 37 -9.42 -1.37 -15.48
C PRO A 37 -10.15 -2.67 -15.84
N LEU A 38 -11.07 -3.09 -14.98
CA LEU A 38 -11.91 -4.24 -15.29
C LEU A 38 -12.57 -4.01 -16.65
N GLU A 39 -12.35 -4.95 -17.58
CA GLU A 39 -12.87 -4.88 -18.94
C GLU A 39 -14.39 -4.95 -18.90
N THR A 40 -15.03 -4.11 -19.70
CA THR A 40 -16.49 -4.11 -19.81
C THR A 40 -16.96 -5.46 -20.36
N PHE A 41 -18.02 -6.02 -19.77
CA PHE A 41 -18.59 -7.33 -20.14
C PHE A 41 -17.69 -8.55 -19.86
N LYS A 42 -16.62 -8.38 -19.08
CA LYS A 42 -15.81 -9.51 -18.61
C LYS A 42 -16.30 -9.99 -17.25
N THR A 43 -16.48 -11.30 -17.15
CA THR A 43 -16.72 -11.97 -15.86
C THR A 43 -15.37 -12.26 -15.23
N TYR A 44 -15.19 -11.79 -14.00
CA TYR A 44 -14.00 -12.05 -13.20
C TYR A 44 -14.35 -13.05 -12.10
N GLU A 45 -13.71 -14.21 -12.12
CA GLU A 45 -13.80 -15.19 -11.04
C GLU A 45 -13.02 -14.67 -9.83
N LEU A 46 -13.74 -13.98 -8.95
CA LEU A 46 -13.16 -13.48 -7.70
C LEU A 46 -13.22 -14.61 -6.66
N PRO A 47 -12.08 -14.97 -6.04
CA PRO A 47 -12.11 -15.89 -4.92
C PRO A 47 -12.94 -15.25 -3.81
N THR A 48 -14.14 -15.77 -3.59
CA THR A 48 -14.98 -15.35 -2.48
C THR A 48 -14.60 -16.16 -1.25
N PRO A 49 -14.70 -15.59 -0.04
CA PRO A 49 -14.49 -16.34 1.19
C PRO A 49 -15.64 -17.33 1.47
N TYR A 50 -16.61 -17.46 0.57
CA TYR A 50 -17.62 -18.52 0.62
C TYR A 50 -16.91 -19.87 0.53
N ASP A 51 -17.31 -20.82 1.38
CA ASP A 51 -16.64 -22.12 1.57
C ASP A 51 -15.20 -22.09 2.10
N SER A 52 -14.64 -20.92 2.42
CA SER A 52 -13.33 -20.79 3.09
C SER A 52 -13.44 -20.93 4.62
N PHE A 53 -14.15 -21.96 5.07
CA PHE A 53 -14.33 -22.23 6.50
C PHE A 53 -12.98 -22.44 7.19
N GLY A 54 -12.80 -21.83 8.36
CA GLY A 54 -11.54 -21.94 9.11
C GLY A 54 -10.37 -21.10 8.58
N ALA A 55 -10.48 -20.46 7.40
CA ALA A 55 -9.45 -19.57 6.88
C ALA A 55 -9.13 -18.41 7.85
N GLY A 56 -10.13 -17.93 8.58
CA GLY A 56 -9.93 -16.93 9.64
C GLY A 56 -9.05 -17.42 10.80
N ALA A 57 -9.15 -18.70 11.19
CA ALA A 57 -8.32 -19.28 12.24
C ALA A 57 -6.87 -19.44 11.78
N VAL A 58 -6.68 -19.93 10.55
CA VAL A 58 -5.36 -20.05 9.91
C VAL A 58 -4.69 -18.68 9.76
N LEU A 59 -5.44 -17.67 9.32
CA LEU A 59 -4.94 -16.29 9.25
C LEU A 59 -4.52 -15.76 10.63
N MET A 60 -5.35 -16.01 11.66
CA MET A 60 -5.05 -15.58 13.03
C MET A 60 -3.77 -16.22 13.57
N GLU A 61 -3.52 -17.49 13.25
CA GLU A 61 -2.29 -18.19 13.61
C GLU A 61 -1.08 -17.61 12.87
N ALA A 62 -1.19 -17.40 11.56
CA ALA A 62 -0.14 -16.81 10.74
C ALA A 62 0.24 -15.39 11.21
N LEU A 63 -0.76 -14.58 11.58
CA LEU A 63 -0.53 -13.23 12.13
C LEU A 63 0.15 -13.27 13.50
N LYS A 64 -0.18 -14.23 14.36
CA LYS A 64 0.52 -14.44 15.64
C LYS A 64 1.96 -14.84 15.42
N GLN A 65 2.23 -15.77 14.49
CA GLN A 65 3.59 -16.19 14.13
C GLN A 65 4.39 -15.02 13.56
N THR A 66 3.79 -14.20 12.69
CA THR A 66 4.42 -13.00 12.14
C THR A 66 4.75 -11.98 13.23
N LYS A 67 3.84 -11.75 14.19
CA LYS A 67 4.10 -10.89 15.34
C LYS A 67 5.28 -11.38 16.19
N ILE A 68 5.39 -12.69 16.38
CA ILE A 68 6.52 -13.31 17.09
C ILE A 68 7.82 -13.11 16.31
N VAL A 69 7.82 -13.34 14.99
CA VAL A 69 8.99 -13.14 14.13
C VAL A 69 9.44 -11.68 14.13
N VAL A 70 8.52 -10.72 13.94
CA VAL A 70 8.83 -9.29 13.96
C VAL A 70 9.39 -8.85 15.31
N ASN A 71 8.81 -9.33 16.42
CA ASN A 71 9.31 -9.02 17.76
C ASN A 71 10.71 -9.60 18.01
N ASN A 72 10.98 -10.81 17.53
CA ASN A 72 12.29 -11.45 17.70
C ASN A 72 13.38 -10.76 16.86
N VAL A 73 13.07 -10.31 15.64
CA VAL A 73 14.00 -9.54 14.79
C VAL A 73 14.32 -8.16 15.40
N CYS A 74 13.32 -7.47 15.95
CA CYS A 74 13.52 -6.21 16.66
C CYS A 74 14.34 -6.39 17.95
N ASN A 75 14.17 -7.49 18.67
CA ASN A 75 14.94 -7.77 19.88
C ASN A 75 16.39 -8.14 19.56
N SER A 76 16.65 -8.93 18.52
CA SER A 76 18.02 -9.30 18.10
C SER A 76 18.83 -8.08 17.64
N SER A 77 18.20 -7.11 16.98
CA SER A 77 18.84 -5.84 16.59
C SER A 77 19.22 -4.95 17.79
N ASN A 78 18.50 -5.07 18.91
CA ASN A 78 18.77 -4.31 20.13
C ASN A 78 19.86 -4.92 21.02
N GLU A 79 20.14 -6.22 20.87
CA GLU A 79 21.18 -6.93 21.65
C GLU A 79 22.57 -6.69 21.06
N LEU A 80 22.71 -6.74 19.73
CA LEU A 80 23.95 -6.41 19.01
C LEU A 80 24.43 -4.96 19.21
N ALA A 81 23.52 -4.04 19.54
CA ALA A 81 23.86 -2.64 19.84
C ALA A 81 24.36 -2.43 21.29
N ARG A 82 24.17 -3.41 22.19
CA ARG A 82 24.57 -3.32 23.60
C ARG A 82 25.89 -4.01 23.91
N GLU A 83 26.37 -4.90 23.04
CA GLU A 83 27.64 -5.61 23.22
C GLU A 83 28.88 -4.83 22.70
N SER A 84 28.68 -3.61 22.19
CA SER A 84 29.77 -2.71 21.75
C SER A 84 29.99 -1.51 22.70
N GLN A 85 29.57 -1.62 23.97
CA GLN A 85 29.86 -0.65 25.03
C GLN A 85 30.70 -1.28 26.14
#